data_AF-A0A8J5XHD2-F1
#
_entry.id   AF-A0A8J5XHD2-F1
#
_cell.length_a   1.000
_cell.length_b   1.000
_cell.length_c   1.000
_cell.angle_alpha   90.00
_cell.angle_beta   90.00
_cell.angle_gamma   90.00
#
_symmetry.space_group_name_H-M   'P 1'
#
loop_
_entity.id
_entity.type
_entity.pdbx_description
1 polymer ?
#
loop_
_entity_poly.entity_id
_entity_poly.type
_entity_poly.pdbx_seq_one_letter_code
_entity_poly.pdbx_strand_id
1 'polypeptide(L)'
;MASGRPPPLERCAKCGLETYGASVVHAEGRRFHEHCFRCERCESPFADGTFHPVGGQLLCADCRDAHIGPWCEKCGGSLAAKERLIAQNKVWHPACFCCSSCGQQIDATYREHGGDAMCERCYDDRLATRCAGCRKVVADDSGIIAEGEAWHAACFVCVACGLQLVDPAAERARTPDDGAPADAGGDPASSSRAPGAGEEGCDYYVLGGKPFCRAHYLDQCMPLCAACLQPADAEPIAALGAVYHRACLVCAHCRVAVGGSAFIDHDGSPYCQADYYALFGGRATDRRAPPERSHAFLLRLRTDALRTFSGRHAELWHEVRRELREEGVRNAQAHVFADGTLLFTLALDEARDVQAALTAIFEKSAACGEWAQLLRSHAPHELAERHWLFEAAADPLELASGAAPRPEEVDAPMKRSAAHQRMRPSASAPVGSLPFAPVGAAR
;
A
#
# COMPACT_ATOMS: atom_id res chain seq x y z
N MET A 1 50.62 71.20 -70.97
CA MET A 1 49.30 70.56 -70.89
C MET A 1 49.29 69.66 -69.68
N ALA A 2 48.71 70.09 -68.56
CA ALA A 2 48.54 69.24 -67.39
C ALA A 2 47.20 68.50 -67.56
N SER A 3 47.28 67.20 -67.79
CA SER A 3 46.15 66.28 -67.81
C SER A 3 45.58 66.14 -66.40
N GLY A 4 44.63 67.01 -66.05
CA GLY A 4 43.82 66.85 -64.85
C GLY A 4 43.01 65.55 -64.95
N ARG A 5 43.32 64.58 -64.07
CA ARG A 5 42.49 63.40 -63.87
C ARG A 5 41.09 63.88 -63.43
N PRO A 6 39.99 63.51 -64.11
CA PRO A 6 38.66 63.87 -63.62
C PRO A 6 38.46 63.26 -62.22
N PRO A 7 37.75 63.95 -61.31
CA PRO A 7 37.47 63.43 -59.98
C PRO A 7 36.76 62.06 -60.09
N PRO A 8 36.95 61.16 -59.10
CA PRO A 8 36.31 59.85 -59.14
C PRO A 8 34.80 60.00 -59.26
N LEU A 9 34.22 59.31 -60.24
CA LEU A 9 32.79 59.34 -60.52
C LEU A 9 32.04 58.74 -59.32
N GLU A 10 31.32 59.60 -58.61
CA GLU A 10 30.55 59.21 -57.44
C GLU A 10 29.33 58.36 -57.88
N ARG A 11 29.14 57.20 -57.22
CA ARG A 11 28.16 56.18 -57.61
C ARG A 11 27.04 56.03 -56.58
N CYS A 12 25.85 55.66 -57.05
CA CYS A 12 24.71 55.33 -56.23
C CYS A 12 24.96 54.02 -55.48
N ALA A 13 24.78 54.01 -54.17
CA ALA A 13 25.07 52.87 -53.32
C ALA A 13 23.99 51.77 -53.36
N LYS A 14 22.89 51.97 -54.11
CA LYS A 14 21.87 50.95 -54.37
C LYS A 14 22.03 50.30 -55.74
N CYS A 15 22.11 51.08 -56.81
CA CYS A 15 22.16 50.56 -58.18
C CYS A 15 23.57 50.54 -58.82
N GLY A 16 24.58 51.13 -58.17
CA GLY A 16 25.97 51.17 -58.64
C GLY A 16 26.26 52.13 -59.80
N LEU A 17 25.23 52.79 -60.35
CA LEU A 17 25.33 53.75 -61.46
C LEU A 17 25.76 55.13 -61.00
N GLU A 18 26.29 55.94 -61.93
CA GLU A 18 26.76 57.30 -61.68
C GLU A 18 25.59 58.24 -61.29
N THR A 19 25.87 59.22 -60.42
CA THR A 19 24.84 60.14 -59.89
C THR A 19 24.87 61.53 -60.52
N TYR A 20 25.57 61.74 -61.65
CA TYR A 20 25.75 63.06 -62.27
C TYR A 20 24.44 63.61 -62.85
N GLY A 21 24.12 64.88 -62.57
CA GLY A 21 22.97 65.60 -63.16
C GLY A 21 21.58 65.24 -62.62
N ALA A 22 21.48 64.40 -61.58
CA ALA A 22 20.23 64.04 -60.91
C ALA A 22 20.17 64.63 -59.49
N SER A 23 18.97 64.80 -58.93
CA SER A 23 18.78 65.03 -57.49
C SER A 23 19.35 63.84 -56.71
N VAL A 24 20.38 64.08 -55.89
CA VAL A 24 21.08 63.05 -55.11
C VAL A 24 20.76 63.20 -53.62
N VAL A 25 20.34 62.10 -53.00
CA VAL A 25 20.13 62.02 -51.55
C VAL A 25 21.37 61.43 -50.90
N HIS A 26 21.82 62.06 -49.81
CA HIS A 26 22.95 61.59 -49.00
C HIS A 26 22.41 61.01 -47.68
N ALA A 27 22.80 59.77 -47.34
CA ALA A 27 22.42 59.12 -46.10
C ALA A 27 23.53 58.15 -45.66
N GLU A 28 23.90 58.15 -44.38
CA GLU A 28 24.95 57.27 -43.81
C GLU A 28 26.28 57.30 -44.61
N GLY A 29 26.71 58.48 -45.09
CA GLY A 29 27.91 58.64 -45.91
C GLY A 29 27.83 58.03 -47.31
N ARG A 30 26.66 57.51 -47.72
CA ARG A 30 26.37 56.92 -49.03
C ARG A 30 25.51 57.88 -49.86
N ARG A 31 25.56 57.71 -51.19
CA ARG A 31 24.81 58.53 -52.16
C ARG A 31 23.77 57.67 -52.86
N PHE A 32 22.59 58.22 -53.10
CA PHE A 32 21.49 57.53 -53.76
C PHE A 32 20.82 58.46 -54.77
N HIS A 33 20.37 57.91 -55.90
CA HIS A 33 19.34 58.61 -56.68
C HIS A 33 18.09 58.78 -55.82
N GLU A 34 17.35 59.87 -56.01
CA GLU A 34 16.09 60.13 -55.30
C GLU A 34 15.12 58.93 -55.35
N HIS A 35 14.97 58.29 -56.51
CA HIS A 35 14.17 57.06 -56.64
C HIS A 35 14.82 55.84 -55.96
N CYS A 36 16.15 55.78 -55.85
CA CYS A 36 16.84 54.67 -55.19
C CYS A 36 16.80 54.76 -53.66
N PHE A 37 16.52 55.94 -53.11
CA PHE A 37 16.41 56.16 -51.67
C PHE A 37 15.06 55.66 -51.13
N ARG A 38 14.99 54.35 -50.89
CA ARG A 38 13.80 53.60 -50.47
C ARG A 38 14.19 52.58 -49.42
N CYS A 39 13.22 52.16 -48.60
CA CYS A 39 13.43 51.10 -47.62
C CYS A 39 13.99 49.84 -48.30
N GLU A 40 15.07 49.29 -47.75
CA GLU A 40 15.73 48.08 -48.30
C GLU A 40 14.91 46.80 -48.11
N ARG A 41 13.81 46.85 -47.34
CA ARG A 41 12.94 45.69 -47.06
C ARG A 41 11.61 45.73 -47.80
N CYS A 42 10.90 46.87 -47.76
CA CYS A 42 9.59 47.01 -48.39
C CYS A 42 9.60 47.86 -49.66
N GLU A 43 10.75 48.39 -50.07
CA GLU A 43 10.95 49.25 -51.26
C GLU A 43 10.09 50.52 -51.30
N SER A 44 9.38 50.83 -50.21
CA SER A 44 8.61 52.06 -50.09
C SER A 44 9.55 53.26 -49.95
N PRO A 45 9.22 54.41 -50.57
CA PRO A 45 9.97 55.64 -50.35
C PRO A 45 9.84 56.07 -48.89
N PHE A 46 10.88 56.71 -48.36
CA PHE A 46 10.86 57.22 -47.00
C PHE A 46 9.93 58.43 -46.90
N ALA A 47 8.87 58.33 -46.09
CA ALA A 47 7.97 59.44 -45.83
C ALA A 47 8.76 60.61 -45.24
N ASP A 48 8.67 61.77 -45.87
CA ASP A 48 9.38 63.01 -45.50
C ASP A 48 10.91 62.86 -45.37
N GLY A 49 11.48 61.85 -46.03
CA GLY A 49 12.91 61.53 -45.91
C GLY A 49 13.32 60.91 -44.57
N THR A 50 12.37 60.43 -43.76
CA THR A 50 12.66 59.76 -42.48
C THR A 50 13.05 58.30 -42.69
N PHE A 51 14.24 57.92 -42.24
CA PHE A 51 14.76 56.55 -42.34
C PHE A 51 15.46 56.14 -41.03
N HIS A 52 15.63 54.84 -40.84
CA HIS A 52 16.29 54.28 -39.67
C HIS A 52 17.39 53.30 -40.08
N PRO A 53 18.67 53.63 -39.84
CA PRO A 53 19.78 52.74 -40.13
C PRO A 53 19.83 51.61 -39.10
N VAL A 54 19.75 50.36 -39.57
CA VAL A 54 19.83 49.15 -38.75
C VAL A 54 20.76 48.15 -39.42
N GLY A 55 21.87 47.81 -38.77
CA GLY A 55 22.83 46.82 -39.32
C GLY A 55 23.38 47.17 -40.70
N GLY A 56 23.45 48.46 -41.06
CA GLY A 56 23.89 48.95 -42.37
C GLY A 56 22.80 49.06 -43.44
N GLN A 57 21.56 48.64 -43.13
CA GLN A 57 20.39 48.77 -44.01
C GLN A 57 19.55 50.00 -43.65
N LEU A 58 19.00 50.66 -44.67
CA LEU A 58 18.06 51.78 -44.49
C LEU A 58 16.61 51.26 -44.44
N LEU A 59 15.97 51.32 -43.27
CA LEU A 59 14.60 50.81 -43.04
C LEU A 59 13.60 51.94 -42.76
N CYS A 60 12.34 51.77 -43.17
CA CYS A 60 11.25 52.65 -42.70
C CYS A 60 10.90 52.33 -41.24
N ALA A 61 10.13 53.20 -40.58
CA ALA A 61 9.73 53.00 -39.17
C ALA A 61 9.09 51.63 -38.95
N ASP A 62 8.13 51.26 -39.78
CA ASP A 62 7.43 49.97 -39.70
C ASP A 62 8.38 48.78 -39.86
N CYS A 63 9.31 48.85 -40.82
CA CYS A 63 10.27 47.77 -41.08
C CYS A 63 11.36 47.67 -40.01
N ARG A 64 11.75 48.78 -39.38
CA ARG A 64 12.67 48.82 -38.23
C ARG A 64 12.01 48.16 -37.03
N ASP A 65 10.78 48.53 -36.71
CA ASP A 65 10.03 48.00 -35.57
C ASP A 65 9.71 46.52 -35.76
N ALA A 66 9.49 46.10 -37.01
CA ALA A 66 9.41 44.70 -37.40
C ALA A 66 10.77 43.99 -37.55
N HIS A 67 11.89 44.55 -37.08
CA HIS A 67 13.21 43.89 -37.09
C HIS A 67 13.88 43.91 -35.71
N ILE A 68 13.57 44.90 -34.86
CA ILE A 68 14.18 45.06 -33.53
C ILE A 68 13.12 45.05 -32.40
N GLY A 69 11.83 44.91 -32.74
CA GLY A 69 10.75 44.91 -31.77
C GLY A 69 10.64 43.64 -30.94
N PRO A 70 10.00 43.69 -29.76
CA PRO A 70 9.58 42.49 -29.06
C PRO A 70 8.60 41.69 -29.93
N TRP A 71 8.78 40.38 -29.96
CA TRP A 71 7.94 39.48 -30.76
C TRP A 71 6.97 38.73 -29.85
N CYS A 72 5.73 38.57 -30.30
CA CYS A 72 4.76 37.78 -29.56
C CYS A 72 5.12 36.30 -29.64
N GLU A 73 5.25 35.64 -28.50
CA GLU A 73 5.60 34.21 -28.43
C GLU A 73 4.61 33.32 -29.20
N LYS A 74 3.30 33.62 -29.15
CA LYS A 74 2.26 32.79 -29.79
C LYS A 74 2.27 32.89 -31.32
N CYS A 75 2.35 34.10 -31.86
CA CYS A 75 2.14 34.33 -33.30
C CYS A 75 3.40 34.76 -34.06
N GLY A 76 4.49 35.07 -33.37
CA GLY A 76 5.73 35.59 -33.97
C GLY A 76 5.63 37.00 -34.53
N GLY A 77 4.48 37.68 -34.38
CA GLY A 77 4.28 39.05 -34.85
C GLY A 77 5.01 40.09 -34.00
N SER A 78 5.38 41.22 -34.60
CA SER A 78 5.98 42.36 -33.89
C SER A 78 4.96 43.05 -32.99
N LEU A 79 5.36 43.38 -31.77
CA LEU A 79 4.55 44.07 -30.77
C LEU A 79 4.90 45.56 -30.72
N ALA A 80 3.90 46.41 -30.93
CA ALA A 80 4.05 47.84 -30.69
C ALA A 80 4.26 48.12 -29.19
N ALA A 81 5.02 49.17 -28.86
CA ALA A 81 5.48 49.43 -27.48
C ALA A 81 4.35 49.64 -26.45
N LYS A 82 3.11 49.92 -26.86
CA LYS A 82 1.98 50.24 -25.96
C LYS A 82 1.02 49.08 -25.70
N GLU A 83 1.09 47.97 -26.44
CA GLU A 83 0.10 46.88 -26.40
C GLU A 83 0.74 45.51 -26.17
N ARG A 84 1.68 45.42 -25.20
CA ARG A 84 2.38 44.19 -24.87
C ARG A 84 2.06 43.70 -23.46
N LEU A 85 1.79 42.41 -23.32
CA LEU A 85 1.65 41.70 -22.06
C LEU A 85 2.93 40.90 -21.79
N ILE A 86 3.47 41.00 -20.57
CA ILE A 86 4.65 40.25 -20.13
C ILE A 86 4.19 39.20 -19.13
N ALA A 87 4.38 37.92 -19.46
CA ALA A 87 4.03 36.76 -18.63
C ALA A 87 4.98 35.61 -18.96
N GLN A 88 5.29 34.75 -17.97
CA GLN A 88 6.24 33.63 -18.13
C GLN A 88 7.63 34.05 -18.65
N ASN A 89 8.11 35.24 -18.28
CA ASN A 89 9.33 35.85 -18.86
C ASN A 89 9.32 35.99 -20.39
N LYS A 90 8.14 35.99 -21.01
CA LYS A 90 7.90 36.11 -22.45
C LYS A 90 6.97 37.29 -22.75
N VAL A 91 6.91 37.70 -24.01
CA VAL A 91 6.10 38.83 -24.45
C VAL A 91 4.97 38.35 -25.36
N TRP A 92 3.77 38.88 -25.16
CA TRP A 92 2.56 38.42 -25.81
C TRP A 92 1.69 39.61 -26.25
N HIS A 93 0.91 39.44 -27.32
CA HIS A 93 -0.26 40.29 -27.50
C HIS A 93 -1.27 39.95 -26.39
N PRO A 94 -1.99 40.93 -25.82
CA PRO A 94 -3.08 40.65 -24.87
C PRO A 94 -4.06 39.61 -25.40
N ALA A 95 -4.48 39.73 -26.66
CA ALA A 95 -5.38 38.76 -27.32
C ALA A 95 -4.73 37.40 -27.62
N CYS A 96 -3.40 37.31 -27.61
CA CYS A 96 -2.69 36.05 -27.81
C CYS A 96 -2.46 35.28 -26.51
N PHE A 97 -2.50 35.94 -25.35
CA PHE A 97 -2.35 35.27 -24.06
C PHE A 97 -3.67 34.63 -23.65
N CYS A 98 -3.82 33.34 -23.98
CA CYS A 98 -5.05 32.57 -23.80
C CYS A 98 -4.80 31.31 -22.98
N CYS A 99 -5.81 30.86 -22.25
CA CYS A 99 -5.76 29.60 -21.53
C CYS A 99 -5.55 28.42 -22.49
N SER A 100 -4.54 27.58 -22.21
CA SER A 100 -4.23 26.38 -23.00
C SER A 100 -5.38 25.36 -23.05
N SER A 101 -6.25 25.34 -22.03
CA SER A 101 -7.37 24.40 -21.96
C SER A 101 -8.67 24.88 -22.61
N CYS A 102 -9.03 26.16 -22.51
CA CYS A 102 -10.32 26.66 -23.01
C CYS A 102 -10.20 27.70 -24.13
N GLY A 103 -8.99 28.19 -24.41
CA GLY A 103 -8.74 29.18 -25.46
C GLY A 103 -9.22 30.59 -25.15
N GLN A 104 -9.86 30.84 -24.01
CA GLN A 104 -10.25 32.20 -23.62
C GLN A 104 -9.02 33.05 -23.26
N GLN A 105 -9.07 34.33 -23.65
CA GLN A 105 -8.05 35.31 -23.26
C GLN A 105 -7.99 35.42 -21.73
N ILE A 106 -6.77 35.49 -21.20
CA ILE A 106 -6.49 35.71 -19.79
C ILE A 106 -6.28 37.21 -19.58
N ASP A 107 -7.05 37.80 -18.69
CA ASP A 107 -7.20 39.24 -18.46
C ASP A 107 -6.56 39.73 -17.17
N ALA A 108 -6.47 38.91 -16.12
CA ALA A 108 -5.86 39.30 -14.84
C ALA A 108 -4.91 38.24 -14.27
N THR A 109 -5.43 37.12 -13.78
CA THR A 109 -4.67 36.09 -13.07
C THR A 109 -4.63 34.78 -13.84
N TYR A 110 -3.52 34.06 -13.71
CA TYR A 110 -3.30 32.77 -14.36
C TYR A 110 -2.44 31.85 -13.50
N ARG A 111 -2.54 30.55 -13.74
CA ARG A 111 -1.65 29.54 -13.15
C ARG A 111 -0.82 28.88 -14.24
N GLU A 112 0.44 28.63 -13.94
CA GLU A 112 1.38 27.95 -14.83
C GLU A 112 1.35 26.45 -14.56
N HIS A 113 1.19 25.64 -15.60
CA HIS A 113 1.28 24.19 -15.49
C HIS A 113 2.01 23.62 -16.70
N GLY A 114 3.13 22.92 -16.47
CA GLY A 114 3.91 22.32 -17.56
C GLY A 114 4.49 23.34 -18.57
N GLY A 115 4.61 24.61 -18.18
CA GLY A 115 5.03 25.70 -19.07
C GLY A 115 3.90 26.39 -19.83
N ASP A 116 2.65 25.96 -19.68
CA ASP A 116 1.48 26.56 -20.31
C ASP A 116 0.69 27.45 -19.34
N ALA A 117 0.12 28.54 -19.86
CA ALA A 117 -0.78 29.42 -19.09
C ALA A 117 -2.20 28.84 -19.05
N MET A 118 -2.74 28.66 -17.85
CA MET A 118 -4.13 28.23 -17.62
C MET A 118 -4.90 29.30 -16.84
N CYS A 119 -6.17 29.53 -17.19
CA CYS A 119 -7.05 30.34 -16.34
C CYS A 119 -7.37 29.59 -15.05
N GLU A 120 -7.62 30.31 -13.96
CA GLU A 120 -7.91 29.73 -12.65
C GLU A 120 -9.00 28.66 -12.71
N ARG A 121 -10.13 28.96 -13.39
CA ARG A 121 -11.23 28.01 -13.57
C ARG A 121 -10.76 26.68 -14.18
N CYS A 122 -10.00 26.71 -15.26
CA CYS A 122 -9.55 25.48 -15.93
C CYS A 122 -8.45 24.75 -15.16
N TYR A 123 -7.62 25.48 -14.43
CA TYR A 123 -6.64 24.88 -13.53
C TYR A 123 -7.35 24.13 -12.40
N ASP A 124 -8.29 24.80 -11.74
CA ASP A 124 -9.07 24.25 -10.64
C ASP A 124 -9.95 23.07 -11.07
N ASP A 125 -10.51 23.12 -12.27
CA ASP A 125 -11.35 22.05 -12.80
C ASP A 125 -10.57 20.76 -13.08
N ARG A 126 -9.33 20.88 -13.59
CA ARG A 126 -8.56 19.73 -14.11
C ARG A 126 -7.50 19.21 -13.14
N LEU A 127 -6.94 20.06 -12.30
CA LEU A 127 -5.71 19.75 -11.55
C LEU A 127 -5.84 19.98 -10.05
N ALA A 128 -6.81 20.78 -9.61
CA ALA A 128 -6.90 21.05 -8.19
C ALA A 128 -7.50 19.87 -7.42
N THR A 129 -6.84 19.55 -6.32
CA THR A 129 -7.27 18.48 -5.41
C THR A 129 -8.61 18.85 -4.78
N ARG A 130 -9.57 17.92 -4.84
CA ARG A 130 -10.93 18.15 -4.35
C ARG A 130 -11.11 17.54 -2.97
N CYS A 131 -11.88 18.22 -2.14
CA CYS A 131 -12.22 17.73 -0.82
C CYS A 131 -13.10 16.48 -0.94
N ALA A 132 -12.71 15.35 -0.34
CA ALA A 132 -13.52 14.15 -0.33
C ALA A 132 -14.88 14.35 0.38
N GLY A 133 -14.96 15.25 1.36
CA GLY A 133 -16.20 15.61 2.05
C GLY A 133 -17.18 16.44 1.23
N CYS A 134 -16.74 17.58 0.68
CA CYS A 134 -17.64 18.54 0.02
C CYS A 134 -17.48 18.64 -1.51
N ARG A 135 -16.50 17.95 -2.10
CA ARG A 135 -16.14 17.94 -3.54
C ARG A 135 -15.69 19.28 -4.14
N LYS A 136 -15.60 20.34 -3.33
CA LYS A 136 -15.00 21.62 -3.73
C LYS A 136 -13.48 21.53 -3.67
N VAL A 137 -12.82 22.39 -4.44
CA VAL A 137 -11.36 22.49 -4.47
C VAL A 137 -10.81 22.82 -3.09
N VAL A 138 -9.75 22.14 -2.69
CA VAL A 138 -8.95 22.47 -1.51
C VAL A 138 -7.84 23.39 -1.99
N ALA A 139 -7.85 24.63 -1.50
CA ALA A 139 -6.86 25.64 -1.89
C ALA A 139 -5.50 25.28 -1.30
N ASP A 140 -4.58 24.86 -2.18
CA ASP A 140 -3.16 24.60 -1.97
C ASP A 140 -2.82 23.94 -0.60
N ASP A 141 -1.61 24.14 -0.06
CA ASP A 141 -1.00 23.38 1.06
C ASP A 141 -1.74 23.41 2.43
N SER A 142 -2.94 23.98 2.49
CA SER A 142 -3.80 24.06 3.68
C SER A 142 -4.78 22.88 3.84
N GLY A 143 -4.72 21.91 2.92
CA GLY A 143 -5.55 20.71 2.92
C GLY A 143 -5.04 19.60 3.82
N ILE A 144 -5.95 18.93 4.53
CA ILE A 144 -5.62 17.71 5.29
C ILE A 144 -5.59 16.55 4.31
N ILE A 145 -4.46 15.84 4.25
CA ILE A 145 -4.33 14.60 3.48
C ILE A 145 -4.49 13.41 4.41
N ALA A 146 -5.51 12.58 4.15
CA ALA A 146 -5.77 11.37 4.92
C ALA A 146 -6.12 10.22 3.95
N GLU A 147 -5.43 9.08 4.07
CA GLU A 147 -5.50 7.94 3.12
C GLU A 147 -5.35 8.33 1.64
N GLY A 148 -4.58 9.39 1.34
CA GLY A 148 -4.38 9.87 -0.03
C GLY A 148 -5.48 10.79 -0.56
N GLU A 149 -6.52 11.05 0.22
CA GLU A 149 -7.60 11.99 -0.10
C GLU A 149 -7.38 13.34 0.61
N ALA A 150 -7.77 14.44 -0.05
CA ALA A 150 -7.69 15.77 0.55
C ALA A 150 -9.01 16.20 1.19
N TRP A 151 -8.90 17.01 2.24
CA TRP A 151 -10.04 17.52 3.00
C TRP A 151 -9.83 18.97 3.40
N HIS A 152 -10.90 19.76 3.38
CA HIS A 152 -10.88 21.03 4.13
C HIS A 152 -10.84 20.70 5.62
N ALA A 153 -10.12 21.51 6.41
CA ALA A 153 -10.12 21.39 7.87
C ALA A 153 -11.54 21.33 8.44
N ALA A 154 -12.41 22.24 8.01
CA ALA A 154 -13.81 22.28 8.43
C ALA A 154 -14.64 21.05 8.00
N CYS A 155 -14.23 20.34 6.94
CA CYS A 155 -14.90 19.14 6.44
C CYS A 155 -14.35 17.84 7.06
N PHE A 156 -13.21 17.89 7.76
CA PHE A 156 -12.59 16.73 8.37
C PHE A 156 -13.16 16.47 9.77
N VAL A 157 -14.40 15.98 9.77
CA VAL A 157 -15.20 15.72 10.98
C VAL A 157 -15.55 14.25 11.12
N CYS A 158 -15.72 13.77 12.35
CA CYS A 158 -16.20 12.41 12.59
C CYS A 158 -17.57 12.22 11.92
N VAL A 159 -17.70 11.22 11.05
CA VAL A 159 -18.96 10.96 10.34
C VAL A 159 -20.09 10.55 11.31
N ALA A 160 -19.76 9.96 12.46
CA ALA A 160 -20.75 9.51 13.43
C ALA A 160 -21.29 10.65 14.33
N CYS A 161 -20.47 11.63 14.72
CA CYS A 161 -20.87 12.67 15.68
C CYS A 161 -20.61 14.12 15.26
N GLY A 162 -19.98 14.36 14.10
CA GLY A 162 -19.68 15.71 13.61
C GLY A 162 -18.54 16.41 14.35
N LEU A 163 -17.83 15.74 15.25
CA LEU A 163 -16.68 16.30 15.97
C LEU A 163 -15.58 16.70 14.99
N GLN A 164 -15.04 17.92 15.11
CA GLN A 164 -13.84 18.35 14.39
C GLN A 164 -12.63 17.52 14.86
N LEU A 165 -11.96 16.86 13.91
CA LEU A 165 -10.88 15.90 14.21
C LEU A 165 -9.48 16.52 14.17
N VAL A 166 -9.42 17.81 13.86
CA VAL A 166 -8.21 18.62 13.83
C VAL A 166 -8.47 19.93 14.54
N ASP A 167 -7.49 20.41 15.29
CA ASP A 167 -7.57 21.69 15.95
C ASP A 167 -7.20 22.82 14.96
N PRO A 168 -8.10 23.79 14.69
CA PRO A 168 -7.78 24.96 13.88
C PRO A 168 -6.64 25.84 14.45
N ALA A 169 -6.26 25.68 15.72
CA ALA A 169 -5.15 26.39 16.33
C ALA A 169 -3.77 25.78 15.98
N ALA A 170 -3.68 24.45 15.83
CA ALA A 170 -2.43 23.78 15.48
C ALA A 170 -2.00 24.06 14.02
N GLU A 171 -2.97 24.29 13.12
CA GLU A 171 -2.69 24.58 11.71
C GLU A 171 -2.13 25.99 11.49
N ARG A 172 -2.52 26.96 12.34
CA ARG A 172 -1.97 28.32 12.34
C ARG A 172 -0.52 28.41 12.83
N ALA A 173 -0.02 27.37 13.49
CA ALA A 173 1.36 27.30 13.96
C ALA A 173 2.33 26.71 12.93
N ARG A 174 1.84 26.19 11.79
CA ARG A 174 2.66 25.57 10.73
C ARG A 174 3.04 26.51 9.58
N THR A 175 2.54 27.74 9.56
CA THR A 175 3.08 28.78 8.67
C THR A 175 4.44 29.24 9.21
N PRO A 176 5.55 29.11 8.46
CA PRO A 176 6.76 29.84 8.80
C PRO A 176 6.49 31.29 8.40
N ASP A 177 5.96 32.09 9.34
CA ASP A 177 5.84 33.53 9.12
C ASP A 177 6.93 34.26 9.90
N ASP A 178 7.66 35.04 9.13
CA ASP A 178 8.74 35.91 9.55
C ASP A 178 8.20 37.01 10.46
N GLY A 179 8.75 37.09 11.68
CA GLY A 179 9.02 38.37 12.33
C GLY A 179 7.89 39.10 13.07
N ALA A 180 7.99 39.02 14.41
CA ALA A 180 7.79 40.11 15.39
C ALA A 180 6.37 40.30 16.02
N PRO A 181 6.26 41.04 17.14
CA PRO A 181 6.41 40.48 18.49
C PRO A 181 5.19 40.69 19.41
N ALA A 182 5.26 40.05 20.58
CA ALA A 182 4.31 40.06 21.68
C ALA A 182 3.96 41.46 22.21
N ASP A 183 2.67 41.71 22.46
CA ASP A 183 2.14 42.20 23.74
C ASP A 183 0.64 42.57 23.65
N ALA A 184 -0.17 42.01 24.55
CA ALA A 184 -1.24 42.68 25.31
C ALA A 184 -2.13 41.63 26.01
N GLY A 185 -2.12 41.66 27.35
CA GLY A 185 -2.95 40.82 28.19
C GLY A 185 -4.42 41.26 28.27
N GLY A 186 -5.26 40.34 28.73
CA GLY A 186 -6.66 40.58 29.10
C GLY A 186 -7.33 39.31 29.63
N ASP A 187 -7.81 39.36 30.87
CA ASP A 187 -8.36 38.25 31.68
C ASP A 187 -9.64 37.58 31.11
N PRO A 188 -9.93 36.32 31.50
CA PRO A 188 -11.02 35.54 30.93
C PRO A 188 -12.31 35.65 31.75
N ALA A 189 -13.44 35.92 31.10
CA ALA A 189 -14.76 35.74 31.71
C ALA A 189 -15.75 35.08 30.74
N SER A 190 -16.24 33.92 31.20
CA SER A 190 -17.53 33.29 30.88
C SER A 190 -17.81 32.82 29.44
N SER A 191 -17.67 31.51 29.20
CA SER A 191 -18.86 30.66 28.95
C SER A 191 -18.56 29.18 29.23
N SER A 192 -19.42 28.59 30.08
CA SER A 192 -19.80 27.17 30.17
C SER A 192 -18.82 26.12 29.61
N ARG A 193 -17.98 25.57 30.49
CA ARG A 193 -17.25 24.31 30.29
C ARG A 193 -18.20 23.11 30.37
N ALA A 194 -18.32 22.36 29.27
CA ALA A 194 -18.68 20.94 29.29
C ALA A 194 -17.49 20.13 29.84
N PRO A 195 -17.72 18.97 30.49
CA PRO A 195 -16.65 18.22 31.14
C PRO A 195 -15.79 17.48 30.10
N GLY A 196 -14.47 17.62 30.20
CA GLY A 196 -13.50 16.81 29.46
C GLY A 196 -12.96 17.44 28.17
N ALA A 197 -12.40 18.64 28.24
CA ALA A 197 -11.54 19.18 27.18
C ALA A 197 -10.18 19.53 27.82
N GLY A 198 -9.32 18.53 27.87
CA GLY A 198 -7.94 18.65 28.28
C GLY A 198 -7.16 17.52 27.63
N GLU A 199 -6.06 17.92 26.98
CA GLU A 199 -4.95 17.08 26.52
C GLU A 199 -5.08 16.51 25.09
N GLU A 200 -4.25 17.11 24.22
CA GLU A 200 -3.73 16.56 22.96
C GLU A 200 -4.77 16.33 21.84
N GLY A 201 -4.40 16.62 20.59
CA GLY A 201 -5.33 16.55 19.45
C GLY A 201 -6.07 15.20 19.43
N CYS A 202 -7.38 15.22 19.18
CA CYS A 202 -8.16 13.98 19.14
C CYS A 202 -7.61 13.06 18.07
N ASP A 203 -7.04 11.92 18.47
CA ASP A 203 -6.68 10.84 17.56
C ASP A 203 -7.86 10.52 16.64
N TYR A 204 -7.59 10.51 15.34
CA TYR A 204 -8.55 10.20 14.30
C TYR A 204 -8.16 8.94 13.55
N TYR A 205 -9.15 8.30 12.95
CA TYR A 205 -8.99 7.09 12.15
C TYR A 205 -9.83 7.22 10.87
N VAL A 206 -9.31 6.73 9.75
CA VAL A 206 -10.06 6.69 8.48
C VAL A 206 -10.37 5.24 8.15
N LEU A 207 -11.63 4.96 7.81
CA LEU A 207 -12.10 3.64 7.43
C LEU A 207 -12.90 3.75 6.13
N GLY A 208 -12.38 3.17 5.05
CA GLY A 208 -13.02 3.23 3.73
C GLY A 208 -13.25 4.67 3.28
N GLY A 209 -12.27 5.56 3.49
CA GLY A 209 -12.36 6.98 3.15
C GLY A 209 -13.27 7.81 4.05
N LYS A 210 -13.75 7.30 5.18
CA LYS A 210 -14.58 8.03 6.15
C LYS A 210 -13.82 8.27 7.44
N PRO A 211 -13.70 9.53 7.91
CA PRO A 211 -13.00 9.83 9.14
C PRO A 211 -13.88 9.63 10.39
N PHE A 212 -13.30 9.07 11.44
CA PHE A 212 -13.92 8.78 12.73
C PHE A 212 -13.04 9.30 13.88
N CYS A 213 -13.67 9.80 14.94
CA CYS A 213 -12.94 10.02 16.20
C CYS A 213 -12.62 8.66 16.82
N ARG A 214 -11.59 8.62 17.68
CA ARG A 214 -11.22 7.43 18.43
C ARG A 214 -12.41 6.68 19.04
N ALA A 215 -13.34 7.39 19.70
CA ALA A 215 -14.50 6.75 20.32
C ALA A 215 -15.39 5.99 19.33
N HIS A 216 -15.76 6.61 18.20
CA HIS A 216 -16.64 5.97 17.21
C HIS A 216 -15.91 4.97 16.31
N TYR A 217 -14.61 5.13 16.09
CA TYR A 217 -13.79 4.11 15.44
C TYR A 217 -13.80 2.82 16.27
N LEU A 218 -13.59 2.95 17.57
CA LEU A 218 -13.63 1.83 18.51
C LEU A 218 -15.02 1.22 18.61
N ASP A 219 -16.09 2.02 18.59
CA ASP A 219 -17.46 1.49 18.56
C ASP A 219 -17.76 0.64 17.29
N GLN A 220 -17.25 1.07 16.13
CA GLN A 220 -17.49 0.36 14.88
C GLN A 220 -16.55 -0.83 14.61
N CYS A 221 -15.35 -0.84 15.21
CA CYS A 221 -14.30 -1.79 14.84
C CYS A 221 -13.63 -2.51 16.00
N MET A 222 -13.92 -2.15 17.27
CA MET A 222 -13.40 -2.92 18.40
C MET A 222 -14.16 -4.24 18.49
N PRO A 223 -13.47 -5.39 18.45
CA PRO A 223 -14.13 -6.66 18.59
C PRO A 223 -14.76 -6.75 19.99
N LEU A 224 -16.02 -7.15 20.04
CA LEU A 224 -16.75 -7.29 21.31
C LEU A 224 -16.24 -8.53 22.06
N CYS A 225 -16.08 -8.40 23.37
CA CYS A 225 -15.80 -9.56 24.20
C CYS A 225 -16.94 -10.58 24.05
N ALA A 226 -16.61 -11.80 23.66
CA ALA A 226 -17.60 -12.85 23.40
C ALA A 226 -18.39 -13.28 24.65
N ALA A 227 -17.92 -12.93 25.86
CA ALA A 227 -18.60 -13.25 27.11
C ALA A 227 -19.53 -12.12 27.61
N CYS A 228 -19.14 -10.84 27.50
CA CYS A 228 -19.92 -9.72 28.05
C CYS A 228 -20.53 -8.79 27.00
N LEU A 229 -20.18 -8.98 25.71
CA LEU A 229 -20.62 -8.18 24.57
C LEU A 229 -20.28 -6.69 24.67
N GLN A 230 -19.37 -6.31 25.58
CA GLN A 230 -18.80 -4.97 25.63
C GLN A 230 -17.52 -4.91 24.78
N PRO A 231 -17.12 -3.73 24.29
CA PRO A 231 -15.87 -3.57 23.56
C PRO A 231 -14.69 -4.18 24.33
N ALA A 232 -13.91 -5.05 23.69
CA ALA A 232 -12.75 -5.69 24.30
C ALA A 232 -11.58 -4.69 24.39
N ASP A 233 -11.64 -3.83 25.41
CA ASP A 233 -10.64 -2.82 25.75
C ASP A 233 -9.39 -3.44 26.41
N ALA A 234 -8.39 -2.59 26.72
CA ALA A 234 -7.16 -2.88 27.47
C ALA A 234 -6.61 -4.33 27.39
N GLU A 235 -5.69 -4.56 26.44
CA GLU A 235 -5.00 -5.85 26.22
C GLU A 235 -5.94 -7.08 26.21
N PRO A 236 -6.85 -7.16 25.23
CA PRO A 236 -7.77 -8.29 25.10
C PRO A 236 -7.04 -9.57 24.71
N ILE A 237 -7.63 -10.71 25.05
CA ILE A 237 -7.05 -12.02 24.77
C ILE A 237 -7.83 -12.68 23.64
N ALA A 238 -7.12 -13.14 22.61
CA ALA A 238 -7.67 -14.02 21.59
C ALA A 238 -7.63 -15.47 22.09
N ALA A 239 -8.79 -16.10 22.19
CA ALA A 239 -8.95 -17.49 22.64
C ALA A 239 -10.20 -18.08 21.99
N LEU A 240 -10.22 -19.39 21.72
CA LEU A 240 -11.42 -20.11 21.24
C LEU A 240 -12.06 -19.47 19.99
N GLY A 241 -11.24 -18.88 19.10
CA GLY A 241 -11.70 -18.21 17.89
C GLY A 241 -12.40 -16.86 18.10
N ALA A 242 -12.37 -16.29 19.32
CA ALA A 242 -12.96 -14.99 19.64
C ALA A 242 -12.05 -14.15 20.55
N VAL A 243 -12.47 -12.93 20.89
CA VAL A 243 -11.76 -12.07 21.85
C VAL A 243 -12.50 -12.00 23.18
N TYR A 244 -11.74 -11.89 24.28
CA TYR A 244 -12.26 -11.80 25.63
C TYR A 244 -11.47 -10.80 26.46
N HIS A 245 -12.14 -10.14 27.42
CA HIS A 245 -11.41 -9.53 28.54
C HIS A 245 -10.71 -10.62 29.35
N ARG A 246 -9.55 -10.31 29.94
CA ARG A 246 -8.81 -11.28 30.79
C ARG A 246 -9.68 -11.86 31.91
N ALA A 247 -10.54 -11.02 32.49
CA ALA A 247 -11.47 -11.40 33.56
C ALA A 247 -12.70 -12.16 33.05
N CYS A 248 -13.06 -12.02 31.77
CA CYS A 248 -14.27 -12.63 31.20
C CYS A 248 -14.01 -13.99 30.56
N LEU A 249 -12.76 -14.34 30.25
CA LEU A 249 -12.40 -15.71 29.91
C LEU A 249 -12.31 -16.52 31.21
N VAL A 250 -13.38 -17.24 31.56
CA VAL A 250 -13.50 -17.98 32.84
C VAL A 250 -13.65 -19.47 32.60
N CYS A 251 -13.15 -20.29 33.52
CA CYS A 251 -13.34 -21.73 33.46
C CYS A 251 -14.83 -22.11 33.45
N ALA A 252 -15.23 -22.97 32.52
CA ALA A 252 -16.62 -23.42 32.39
C ALA A 252 -17.16 -24.18 33.62
N HIS A 253 -16.27 -24.73 34.46
CA HIS A 253 -16.64 -25.43 35.69
C HIS A 253 -16.60 -24.52 36.94
N CYS A 254 -15.41 -24.11 37.40
CA CYS A 254 -15.28 -23.29 38.62
C CYS A 254 -15.55 -21.79 38.43
N ARG A 255 -15.69 -21.30 37.19
CA ARG A 255 -15.87 -19.88 36.83
C ARG A 255 -14.77 -18.92 37.26
N VAL A 256 -13.61 -19.44 37.64
CA VAL A 256 -12.42 -18.62 37.90
C VAL A 256 -11.87 -18.08 36.58
N ALA A 257 -11.46 -16.82 36.56
CA ALA A 257 -10.82 -16.21 35.40
C ALA A 257 -9.53 -16.94 35.03
N VAL A 258 -9.44 -17.36 33.77
CA VAL A 258 -8.29 -18.07 33.21
C VAL A 258 -7.52 -17.26 32.18
N GLY A 259 -7.96 -16.03 31.86
CA GLY A 259 -7.25 -15.17 30.92
C GLY A 259 -5.82 -14.79 31.33
N GLY A 260 -5.44 -14.94 32.60
CA GLY A 260 -4.06 -14.72 33.06
C GLY A 260 -3.19 -15.98 33.11
N SER A 261 -3.72 -17.15 32.75
CA SER A 261 -3.13 -18.45 33.08
C SER A 261 -3.29 -19.46 31.94
N ALA A 262 -2.50 -20.54 31.97
CA ALA A 262 -2.74 -21.67 31.08
C ALA A 262 -4.13 -22.28 31.32
N PHE A 263 -4.87 -22.50 30.25
CA PHE A 263 -6.17 -23.17 30.26
C PHE A 263 -6.21 -24.21 29.14
N ILE A 264 -7.14 -25.15 29.25
CA ILE A 264 -7.33 -26.21 28.27
C ILE A 264 -8.70 -26.01 27.61
N ASP A 265 -8.72 -25.96 26.28
CA ASP A 265 -9.96 -25.98 25.50
C ASP A 265 -10.50 -27.41 25.46
N HIS A 266 -11.76 -27.58 25.87
CA HIS A 266 -12.51 -28.81 25.69
C HIS A 266 -13.88 -28.49 25.08
N ASP A 267 -14.11 -28.93 23.84
CA ASP A 267 -15.33 -28.70 23.08
C ASP A 267 -15.74 -27.21 22.97
N GLY A 268 -14.76 -26.32 22.77
CA GLY A 268 -14.99 -24.88 22.62
C GLY A 268 -15.25 -24.16 23.94
N SER A 269 -15.03 -24.82 25.08
CA SER A 269 -15.17 -24.25 26.41
C SER A 269 -13.83 -24.27 27.14
N PRO A 270 -13.43 -23.17 27.80
CA PRO A 270 -12.15 -23.10 28.50
C PRO A 270 -12.26 -23.75 29.89
N TYR A 271 -11.30 -24.59 30.25
CA TYR A 271 -11.18 -25.19 31.59
C TYR A 271 -9.84 -24.85 32.23
N CYS A 272 -9.83 -24.58 33.54
CA CYS A 272 -8.57 -24.56 34.26
C CYS A 272 -8.00 -25.99 34.29
N GLN A 273 -6.67 -26.11 34.38
CA GLN A 273 -6.00 -27.40 34.32
C GLN A 273 -6.50 -28.39 35.39
N ALA A 274 -6.78 -27.90 36.60
CA ALA A 274 -7.29 -28.71 37.69
C ALA A 274 -8.68 -29.29 37.38
N ASP A 275 -9.62 -28.46 36.95
CA ASP A 275 -10.98 -28.90 36.61
C ASP A 275 -10.99 -29.79 35.37
N TYR A 276 -10.15 -29.49 34.38
CA TYR A 276 -10.02 -30.31 33.19
C TYR A 276 -9.62 -31.75 33.55
N TYR A 277 -8.58 -31.93 34.36
CA TYR A 277 -8.16 -33.28 34.76
C TYR A 277 -9.13 -33.93 35.77
N ALA A 278 -9.81 -33.16 36.62
CA ALA A 278 -10.80 -33.73 37.54
C ALA A 278 -12.05 -34.24 36.80
N LEU A 279 -12.48 -33.56 35.74
CA LEU A 279 -13.68 -33.88 34.98
C LEU A 279 -13.42 -34.85 33.81
N PHE A 280 -12.27 -34.72 33.15
CA PHE A 280 -11.94 -35.42 31.91
C PHE A 280 -10.66 -36.27 32.01
N GLY A 281 -9.83 -36.05 33.04
CA GLY A 281 -8.71 -36.93 33.37
C GLY A 281 -9.25 -38.18 34.07
N GLY A 282 -9.47 -39.25 33.31
CA GLY A 282 -10.05 -40.50 33.80
C GLY A 282 -9.48 -40.97 35.14
N ARG A 283 -10.35 -41.49 36.02
CA ARG A 283 -9.97 -42.01 37.34
C ARG A 283 -8.87 -43.07 37.21
N ALA A 284 -7.79 -42.88 37.94
CA ALA A 284 -6.71 -43.83 38.13
C ALA A 284 -7.16 -45.04 38.99
N THR A 285 -8.12 -45.84 38.51
CA THR A 285 -8.46 -47.15 39.08
C THR A 285 -8.89 -48.13 38.00
N ASP A 286 -8.04 -48.37 37.00
CA ASP A 286 -7.98 -49.71 36.40
C ASP A 286 -6.61 -49.96 35.76
N ARG A 287 -5.77 -50.71 36.46
CA ARG A 287 -4.53 -51.26 35.89
C ARG A 287 -4.88 -52.49 35.05
N ARG A 288 -5.46 -52.28 33.86
CA ARG A 288 -5.36 -53.14 32.65
C ARG A 288 -6.29 -52.65 31.52
N ALA A 289 -6.13 -51.41 31.07
CA ALA A 289 -6.55 -51.08 29.71
C ALA A 289 -5.42 -51.51 28.74
N PRO A 290 -5.72 -52.25 27.65
CA PRO A 290 -4.70 -52.58 26.64
C PRO A 290 -4.17 -51.30 25.98
N PRO A 291 -2.92 -51.28 25.49
CA PRO A 291 -2.30 -50.06 24.96
C PRO A 291 -3.04 -49.59 23.71
N GLU A 292 -3.71 -48.44 23.77
CA GLU A 292 -4.39 -47.83 22.63
C GLU A 292 -3.35 -47.35 21.60
N ARG A 293 -3.50 -47.74 20.33
CA ARG A 293 -2.62 -47.28 19.25
C ARG A 293 -3.26 -46.11 18.54
N SER A 294 -2.52 -45.00 18.49
CA SER A 294 -2.89 -43.85 17.69
C SER A 294 -2.37 -44.03 16.26
N HIS A 295 -3.26 -43.86 15.30
CA HIS A 295 -2.99 -43.98 13.87
C HIS A 295 -3.08 -42.59 13.24
N ALA A 296 -2.12 -42.25 12.39
CA ALA A 296 -2.10 -41.01 11.62
C ALA A 296 -1.91 -41.33 10.13
N PHE A 297 -2.76 -40.73 9.31
CA PHE A 297 -2.78 -40.84 7.86
C PHE A 297 -2.56 -39.46 7.26
N LEU A 298 -1.60 -39.36 6.34
CA LEU A 298 -1.36 -38.15 5.56
C LEU A 298 -1.74 -38.42 4.11
N LEU A 299 -2.71 -37.67 3.59
CA LEU A 299 -3.19 -37.79 2.23
C LEU A 299 -2.92 -36.48 1.47
N ARG A 300 -2.39 -36.59 0.25
CA ARG A 300 -2.22 -35.44 -0.64
C ARG A 300 -3.49 -35.26 -1.46
N LEU A 301 -4.16 -34.13 -1.29
CA LEU A 301 -5.32 -33.76 -2.08
C LEU A 301 -4.90 -33.06 -3.37
N ARG A 302 -5.73 -33.23 -4.39
CA ARG A 302 -5.66 -32.48 -5.64
C ARG A 302 -5.85 -30.98 -5.38
N THR A 303 -4.87 -30.18 -5.78
CA THR A 303 -4.86 -28.73 -5.54
C THR A 303 -5.96 -27.99 -6.32
N ASP A 304 -6.34 -28.49 -7.49
CA ASP A 304 -7.41 -27.92 -8.34
C ASP A 304 -8.83 -28.13 -7.77
N ALA A 305 -8.96 -29.03 -6.79
CA ALA A 305 -10.24 -29.37 -6.18
C ALA A 305 -10.24 -29.18 -4.64
N LEU A 306 -9.19 -28.56 -4.09
CA LEU A 306 -9.01 -28.36 -2.64
C LEU A 306 -10.13 -27.53 -2.00
N ARG A 307 -10.58 -26.45 -2.65
CA ARG A 307 -11.68 -25.62 -2.14
C ARG A 307 -12.99 -26.39 -2.02
N THR A 308 -13.32 -27.17 -3.06
CA THR A 308 -14.51 -28.02 -3.09
C THR A 308 -14.43 -29.12 -2.03
N PHE A 309 -13.26 -29.74 -1.88
CA PHE A 309 -13.00 -30.74 -0.85
C PHE A 309 -13.18 -30.16 0.55
N SER A 310 -12.53 -29.05 0.89
CA SER A 310 -12.59 -28.45 2.23
C SER A 310 -14.01 -28.05 2.63
N GLY A 311 -14.80 -27.53 1.69
CA GLY A 311 -16.21 -27.20 1.93
C GLY A 311 -17.05 -28.43 2.28
N ARG A 312 -17.03 -29.46 1.41
CA ARG A 312 -17.79 -30.70 1.63
C ARG A 312 -17.27 -31.49 2.83
N HIS A 313 -15.97 -31.46 3.09
CA HIS A 313 -15.37 -32.02 4.30
C HIS A 313 -15.96 -31.38 5.56
N ALA A 314 -16.00 -30.04 5.65
CA ALA A 314 -16.52 -29.34 6.81
C ALA A 314 -18.01 -29.67 7.08
N GLU A 315 -18.80 -29.86 6.03
CA GLU A 315 -20.21 -30.24 6.13
C GLU A 315 -20.39 -31.67 6.67
N LEU A 316 -19.63 -32.65 6.14
CA LEU A 316 -19.79 -34.07 6.45
C LEU A 316 -19.07 -34.49 7.74
N TRP A 317 -17.98 -33.81 8.11
CA TRP A 317 -17.04 -34.27 9.13
C TRP A 317 -17.66 -34.45 10.52
N HIS A 318 -18.59 -33.59 10.90
CA HIS A 318 -19.29 -33.70 12.18
C HIS A 318 -20.07 -35.02 12.30
N GLU A 319 -20.74 -35.44 11.23
CA GLU A 319 -21.51 -36.69 11.20
C GLU A 319 -20.59 -37.91 11.13
N VAL A 320 -19.56 -37.86 10.29
CA VAL A 320 -18.53 -38.92 10.20
C VAL A 320 -17.84 -39.16 11.54
N ARG A 321 -17.46 -38.08 12.25
CA ARG A 321 -16.82 -38.16 13.57
C ARG A 321 -17.76 -38.75 14.63
N ARG A 322 -19.06 -38.48 14.54
CA ARG A 322 -20.07 -39.06 15.44
C ARG A 322 -20.16 -40.57 15.26
N GLU A 323 -20.24 -41.05 14.02
CA GLU A 323 -20.34 -42.49 13.73
C GLU A 323 -19.06 -43.25 14.04
N LEU A 324 -17.89 -42.66 13.74
CA LEU A 324 -16.60 -43.20 14.17
C LEU A 324 -16.58 -43.42 15.69
N ARG A 325 -17.10 -42.46 16.47
CA ARG A 325 -17.19 -42.58 17.93
C ARG A 325 -18.15 -43.69 18.38
N GLU A 326 -19.31 -43.82 17.76
CA GLU A 326 -20.29 -44.88 18.06
C GLU A 326 -19.70 -46.28 17.81
N GLU A 327 -18.77 -46.40 16.88
CA GLU A 327 -18.08 -47.65 16.52
C GLU A 327 -16.81 -47.93 17.35
N GLY A 328 -16.54 -47.08 18.34
CA GLY A 328 -15.43 -47.21 19.28
C GLY A 328 -14.13 -46.53 18.83
N VAL A 329 -14.14 -45.76 17.74
CA VAL A 329 -12.98 -44.97 17.30
C VAL A 329 -12.88 -43.70 18.14
N ARG A 330 -11.80 -43.57 18.90
CA ARG A 330 -11.55 -42.41 19.76
C ARG A 330 -10.63 -41.43 19.06
N ASN A 331 -10.63 -40.17 19.51
CA ASN A 331 -9.71 -39.11 19.03
C ASN A 331 -9.64 -38.93 17.51
N ALA A 332 -10.74 -39.18 16.79
CA ALA A 332 -10.82 -38.95 15.35
C ALA A 332 -10.74 -37.45 15.03
N GLN A 333 -9.67 -37.02 14.36
CA GLN A 333 -9.47 -35.65 13.88
C GLN A 333 -9.06 -35.67 12.41
N ALA A 334 -9.57 -34.73 11.63
CA ALA A 334 -9.15 -34.55 10.25
C ALA A 334 -8.91 -33.06 9.99
N HIS A 335 -7.72 -32.72 9.48
CA HIS A 335 -7.31 -31.35 9.23
C HIS A 335 -6.78 -31.20 7.81
N VAL A 336 -7.32 -30.23 7.06
CA VAL A 336 -6.91 -29.91 5.70
C VAL A 336 -6.03 -28.67 5.73
N PHE A 337 -4.76 -28.83 5.36
CA PHE A 337 -3.80 -27.76 5.23
C PHE A 337 -3.95 -27.01 3.91
N ALA A 338 -3.52 -25.74 3.90
CA ALA A 338 -3.60 -24.86 2.73
C ALA A 338 -2.79 -25.35 1.52
N ASP A 339 -1.78 -26.19 1.76
CA ASP A 339 -0.94 -26.78 0.72
C ASP A 339 -1.58 -28.01 0.05
N GLY A 340 -2.78 -28.40 0.48
CA GLY A 340 -3.50 -29.57 -0.01
C GLY A 340 -3.20 -30.86 0.74
N THR A 341 -2.53 -30.81 1.89
CA THR A 341 -2.32 -31.99 2.74
C THR A 341 -3.52 -32.21 3.66
N LEU A 342 -4.02 -33.44 3.76
CA LEU A 342 -5.00 -33.86 4.76
C LEU A 342 -4.31 -34.74 5.79
N LEU A 343 -4.34 -34.33 7.06
CA LEU A 343 -3.96 -35.16 8.19
C LEU A 343 -5.22 -35.74 8.82
N PHE A 344 -5.32 -37.06 8.88
CA PHE A 344 -6.39 -37.79 9.54
C PHE A 344 -5.81 -38.65 10.66
N THR A 345 -6.19 -38.38 11.91
CA THR A 345 -5.73 -39.11 13.10
C THR A 345 -6.90 -39.77 13.80
N LEU A 346 -6.65 -40.92 14.42
CA LEU A 346 -7.64 -41.69 15.17
C LEU A 346 -6.98 -42.68 16.11
N ALA A 347 -7.70 -43.12 17.14
CA ALA A 347 -7.29 -44.17 18.06
C ALA A 347 -8.24 -45.37 17.96
N LEU A 348 -7.65 -46.56 17.80
CA LEU A 348 -8.35 -47.84 17.75
C LEU A 348 -7.77 -48.80 18.80
N ASP A 349 -8.63 -49.67 19.33
CA ASP A 349 -8.21 -50.75 20.23
C ASP A 349 -7.44 -51.82 19.42
N GLU A 350 -6.36 -52.40 19.98
CA GLU A 350 -5.34 -53.23 19.27
C GLU A 350 -5.87 -54.44 18.45
N ALA A 351 -7.12 -54.85 18.64
CA ALA A 351 -7.66 -56.07 18.04
C ALA A 351 -8.21 -55.88 16.60
N ARG A 352 -8.20 -54.66 16.04
CA ARG A 352 -8.81 -54.38 14.74
C ARG A 352 -7.78 -53.98 13.68
N ASP A 353 -7.83 -54.66 12.54
CA ASP A 353 -7.20 -54.17 11.31
C ASP A 353 -7.83 -52.81 10.97
N VAL A 354 -7.02 -51.75 10.99
CA VAL A 354 -7.48 -50.38 10.83
C VAL A 354 -8.15 -50.15 9.47
N GLN A 355 -7.62 -50.78 8.41
CA GLN A 355 -8.17 -50.65 7.07
C GLN A 355 -9.53 -51.34 6.97
N ALA A 356 -9.65 -52.54 7.53
CA ALA A 356 -10.92 -53.27 7.56
C ALA A 356 -11.97 -52.58 8.44
N ALA A 357 -11.56 -52.03 9.60
CA ALA A 357 -12.42 -51.31 10.52
C ALA A 357 -12.97 -50.02 9.88
N LEU A 358 -12.09 -49.20 9.29
CA LEU A 358 -12.51 -47.98 8.60
C LEU A 358 -13.40 -48.28 7.39
N THR A 359 -13.09 -49.30 6.61
CA THR A 359 -13.91 -49.69 5.46
C THR A 359 -15.32 -50.09 5.90
N ALA A 360 -15.45 -50.93 6.94
CA ALA A 360 -16.73 -51.34 7.48
C ALA A 360 -17.53 -50.16 8.07
N ILE A 361 -16.86 -49.18 8.68
CA ILE A 361 -17.52 -47.97 9.20
C ILE A 361 -17.97 -47.06 8.05
N PHE A 362 -17.15 -46.91 7.00
CA PHE A 362 -17.47 -46.06 5.87
C PHE A 362 -18.60 -46.58 4.98
N GLU A 363 -18.96 -47.86 5.10
CA GLU A 363 -20.09 -48.46 4.38
C GLU A 363 -21.41 -48.43 5.18
N LYS A 364 -21.39 -48.02 6.46
CA LYS A 364 -22.57 -48.08 7.35
C LYS A 364 -23.57 -46.95 7.14
N SER A 365 -23.14 -45.77 6.71
CA SER A 365 -24.02 -44.62 6.51
C SER A 365 -23.77 -43.89 5.22
N ALA A 366 -24.79 -43.15 4.78
CA ALA A 366 -24.68 -42.29 3.60
C ALA A 366 -23.61 -41.20 3.77
N ALA A 367 -23.49 -40.60 4.96
CA ALA A 367 -22.53 -39.54 5.25
C ALA A 367 -21.08 -40.06 5.23
N CYS A 368 -20.83 -41.20 5.87
CA CYS A 368 -19.52 -41.85 5.87
C CYS A 368 -19.14 -42.39 4.48
N GLY A 369 -20.12 -42.93 3.73
CA GLY A 369 -19.90 -43.39 2.36
C GLY A 369 -19.60 -42.25 1.40
N GLU A 370 -20.30 -41.13 1.55
CA GLU A 370 -20.07 -39.91 0.77
C GLU A 370 -18.70 -39.29 1.07
N TRP A 371 -18.32 -39.22 2.35
CA TRP A 371 -17.00 -38.71 2.75
C TRP A 371 -15.86 -39.61 2.23
N ALA A 372 -16.03 -40.93 2.25
CA ALA A 372 -15.07 -41.86 1.65
C ALA A 372 -14.98 -41.71 0.12
N GLN A 373 -16.09 -41.42 -0.56
CA GLN A 373 -16.09 -41.11 -2.00
C GLN A 373 -15.42 -39.76 -2.30
N LEU A 374 -15.61 -38.77 -1.43
CA LEU A 374 -14.94 -37.47 -1.51
C LEU A 374 -13.42 -37.63 -1.40
N LEU A 375 -12.93 -38.45 -0.46
CA LEU A 375 -11.52 -38.82 -0.37
C LEU A 375 -11.01 -39.51 -1.64
N ARG A 376 -11.72 -40.54 -2.14
CA ARG A 376 -11.31 -41.30 -3.34
C ARG A 376 -11.28 -40.45 -4.62
N SER A 377 -12.15 -39.45 -4.73
CA SER A 377 -12.22 -38.59 -5.92
C SER A 377 -11.16 -37.48 -5.93
N HIS A 378 -10.61 -37.13 -4.75
CA HIS A 378 -9.74 -35.96 -4.58
C HIS A 378 -8.33 -36.31 -4.08
N ALA A 379 -8.10 -37.52 -3.57
CA ALA A 379 -6.77 -38.05 -3.30
C ALA A 379 -6.36 -39.01 -4.45
N PRO A 380 -5.26 -38.72 -5.19
CA PRO A 380 -4.78 -39.63 -6.23
C PRO A 380 -4.40 -40.98 -5.63
N HIS A 381 -4.53 -42.04 -6.42
CA HIS A 381 -4.55 -43.45 -6.03
C HIS A 381 -3.25 -44.02 -5.41
N GLU A 382 -2.32 -43.17 -5.00
CA GLU A 382 -1.19 -43.53 -4.16
C GLU A 382 -1.52 -43.12 -2.72
N LEU A 383 -2.26 -44.00 -2.03
CA LEU A 383 -1.98 -44.22 -0.62
C LEU A 383 -0.51 -44.63 -0.56
N ALA A 384 0.40 -43.67 -0.39
CA ALA A 384 1.69 -43.98 0.21
C ALA A 384 1.34 -44.52 1.59
N GLU A 385 1.21 -45.84 1.71
CA GLU A 385 1.00 -46.61 2.94
C GLU A 385 2.21 -46.41 3.88
N ARG A 386 2.43 -45.18 4.31
CA ARG A 386 3.28 -44.88 5.45
C ARG A 386 2.35 -44.84 6.66
N HIS A 387 2.00 -46.04 7.12
CA HIS A 387 1.37 -46.23 8.42
C HIS A 387 2.40 -45.86 9.49
N TRP A 388 2.21 -44.73 10.15
CA TRP A 388 3.05 -44.35 11.28
C TRP A 388 2.35 -44.78 12.57
N LEU A 389 2.97 -45.71 13.29
CA LEU A 389 2.55 -46.11 14.64
C LEU A 389 3.26 -45.19 15.63
N PHE A 390 2.50 -44.43 16.43
CA PHE A 390 3.05 -43.61 17.51
C PHE A 390 2.44 -44.04 18.85
N GLU A 391 3.29 -44.31 19.84
CA GLU A 391 2.87 -44.42 21.24
C GLU A 391 2.62 -43.02 21.83
N ALA A 392 1.76 -42.98 22.85
CA ALA A 392 0.93 -41.86 23.31
C ALA A 392 1.62 -40.57 23.83
N ALA A 393 2.77 -40.15 23.27
CA ALA A 393 3.55 -39.03 23.80
C ALA A 393 3.89 -37.90 22.80
N ALA A 394 3.32 -37.85 21.59
CA ALA A 394 3.60 -36.77 20.64
C ALA A 394 2.41 -35.80 20.51
N ASP A 395 2.64 -34.52 20.86
CA ASP A 395 1.73 -33.41 20.66
C ASP A 395 1.42 -33.24 19.15
N PRO A 396 0.15 -33.19 18.71
CA PRO A 396 -0.23 -33.02 17.30
C PRO A 396 0.38 -31.77 16.62
N LEU A 397 0.72 -30.72 17.39
CA LEU A 397 1.32 -29.49 16.86
C LEU A 397 2.82 -29.62 16.55
N GLU A 398 3.54 -30.54 17.22
CA GLU A 398 4.95 -30.85 16.92
C GLU A 398 5.09 -31.62 15.60
N LEU A 399 4.06 -32.36 15.18
CA LEU A 399 4.04 -33.08 13.89
C LEU A 399 3.82 -32.14 12.69
N ALA A 400 3.13 -31.01 12.88
CA ALA A 400 2.87 -30.03 11.83
C ALA A 400 4.06 -29.08 11.57
N SER A 401 5.02 -29.01 12.48
CA SER A 401 6.17 -28.09 12.41
C SER A 401 7.40 -28.65 11.67
N GLY A 402 7.32 -29.90 11.16
CA GLY A 402 8.36 -30.50 10.32
C GLY A 402 9.56 -31.10 11.08
N ALA A 403 9.52 -31.14 12.42
CA ALA A 403 10.51 -31.86 13.21
C ALA A 403 10.11 -33.33 13.35
N ALA A 404 10.51 -34.18 12.40
CA ALA A 404 10.26 -35.61 12.52
C ALA A 404 11.08 -36.22 13.68
N PRO A 405 10.47 -36.84 14.71
CA PRO A 405 11.20 -37.76 15.57
C PRO A 405 11.62 -38.98 14.75
N ARG A 406 12.85 -39.47 14.98
CA ARG A 406 13.41 -40.59 14.22
C ARG A 406 12.57 -41.86 14.46
N PRO A 407 12.13 -42.59 13.42
CA PRO A 407 11.38 -43.83 13.60
C PRO A 407 12.30 -44.95 14.11
N GLU A 408 11.79 -45.76 15.03
CA GLU A 408 12.27 -47.14 15.20
C GLU A 408 11.58 -48.00 14.13
N GLU A 409 12.36 -48.52 13.18
CA GLU A 409 11.89 -49.49 12.20
C GLU A 409 11.57 -50.81 12.91
N VAL A 410 10.31 -51.22 12.88
CA VAL A 410 9.92 -52.60 13.19
C VAL A 410 10.13 -53.45 11.94
N ASP A 411 11.22 -54.22 11.94
CA ASP A 411 11.57 -55.19 10.90
C ASP A 411 10.40 -56.16 10.61
N ALA A 412 10.03 -56.27 9.33
CA ALA A 412 9.19 -57.35 8.78
C ALA A 412 10.05 -58.28 7.88
N PRO A 413 9.69 -59.57 7.74
CA PRO A 413 10.68 -60.62 7.60
C PRO A 413 11.20 -60.86 6.18
N MET A 414 12.53 -61.00 6.08
CA MET A 414 13.31 -61.92 5.24
C MET A 414 12.68 -62.42 3.93
N LYS A 415 13.16 -61.91 2.78
CA LYS A 415 13.31 -62.68 1.53
C LYS A 415 14.62 -62.36 0.79
N ARG A 416 15.57 -63.29 0.96
CA ARG A 416 16.56 -63.85 0.00
C ARG A 416 17.54 -62.94 -0.77
N SER A 417 18.83 -63.20 -0.44
CA SER A 417 19.94 -63.53 -1.35
C SER A 417 20.40 -62.48 -2.36
N ALA A 418 21.62 -61.95 -2.20
CA ALA A 418 22.88 -62.57 -2.64
C ALA A 418 24.01 -61.52 -2.74
N ALA A 419 25.23 -62.02 -2.53
CA ALA A 419 26.48 -61.61 -3.19
C ALA A 419 27.26 -60.38 -2.67
N HIS A 420 28.46 -60.72 -2.14
CA HIS A 420 29.75 -60.02 -2.25
C HIS A 420 29.91 -58.65 -1.56
N GLN A 421 31.07 -58.25 -1.03
CA GLN A 421 32.28 -58.83 -0.47
C GLN A 421 33.15 -57.60 -0.13
N ARG A 422 33.91 -57.64 0.98
CA ARG A 422 35.14 -56.84 1.23
C ARG A 422 34.91 -55.33 1.48
N MET A 423 35.65 -54.62 2.31
CA MET A 423 36.77 -54.89 3.20
C MET A 423 36.85 -53.70 4.18
N ARG A 424 37.08 -53.99 5.46
CA ARG A 424 37.70 -53.08 6.46
C ARG A 424 39.17 -52.83 6.05
N PRO A 425 39.91 -51.81 6.56
CA PRO A 425 40.09 -51.60 8.01
C PRO A 425 40.31 -50.13 8.48
N SER A 426 39.99 -49.79 9.74
CA SER A 426 40.92 -49.53 10.87
C SER A 426 41.78 -48.26 10.73
N ALA A 427 42.05 -47.41 11.71
CA ALA A 427 42.08 -47.57 13.16
C ALA A 427 42.26 -46.19 13.85
N SER A 428 42.10 -46.24 15.18
CA SER A 428 42.87 -45.53 16.22
C SER A 428 42.69 -44.03 16.47
N ALA A 429 42.09 -43.78 17.63
CA ALA A 429 42.06 -42.57 18.47
C ALA A 429 43.44 -42.32 19.15
N PRO A 430 43.59 -41.67 20.33
CA PRO A 430 42.82 -40.61 21.04
C PRO A 430 43.76 -39.50 21.64
N VAL A 431 43.24 -38.74 22.62
CA VAL A 431 43.92 -37.97 23.70
C VAL A 431 44.14 -36.47 23.39
N GLY A 432 43.82 -35.50 24.24
CA GLY A 432 43.48 -35.55 25.67
C GLY A 432 42.92 -34.23 26.22
N SER A 433 42.51 -34.35 27.48
CA SER A 433 41.82 -33.39 28.34
C SER A 433 42.69 -32.22 28.82
N LEU A 434 42.09 -31.01 28.89
CA LEU A 434 42.03 -29.97 29.97
C LEU A 434 43.29 -29.71 30.88
N PRO A 435 43.46 -28.56 31.60
CA PRO A 435 42.42 -27.60 32.02
C PRO A 435 42.85 -26.10 32.22
N PHE A 436 41.90 -25.29 32.76
CA PHE A 436 42.03 -24.10 33.65
C PHE A 436 42.78 -22.80 33.22
N ALA A 437 41.99 -21.77 32.83
CA ALA A 437 41.80 -20.39 33.37
C ALA A 437 42.94 -19.62 34.12
N PRO A 438 42.81 -18.30 34.42
CA PRO A 438 42.31 -17.11 33.68
C PRO A 438 43.25 -15.86 33.81
N VAL A 439 42.73 -14.65 33.49
CA VAL A 439 43.27 -13.28 33.73
C VAL A 439 44.31 -12.82 32.69
N GLY A 440 44.29 -11.65 32.07
CA GLY A 440 43.49 -10.43 32.17
C GLY A 440 44.32 -9.26 31.63
N ALA A 441 43.64 -8.31 30.96
CA ALA A 441 44.03 -6.91 30.72
C ALA A 441 45.24 -6.54 29.81
N ALA A 442 44.87 -5.93 28.69
CA ALA A 442 45.33 -4.63 28.19
C ALA A 442 46.84 -4.39 27.92
N ARG A 443 47.17 -4.27 26.63
CA ARG A 443 47.57 -2.99 26.04
C ARG A 443 47.49 -3.02 24.52
#